data_AF-W1XNN3-F1
#
_entry.id   AF-W1XNN3-F1
#
_cell.length_a   1.000
_cell.length_b   1.000
_cell.length_c   1.000
_cell.angle_alpha   90.00
_cell.angle_beta   90.00
_cell.angle_gamma   90.00
#
_symmetry.space_group_name_H-M   'P 1'
#
loop_
_entity.id
_entity.type
_entity.pdbx_description
1 polymer ?
#
loop_
_entity_poly.entity_id
_entity_poly.type
_entity_poly.pdbx_seq_one_letter_code
_entity_poly.pdbx_strand_id
1 'polypeptide(L)' 'MYWIINDNIEFWPEHRKLISVHNADLNVVLTTPASRCLSLLLEAFPDVVAQQDFFTRVWEEEGMRVPTNTLYQNI' A
#
# COMPACT_ATOMS: atom_id res chain seq x y z
N MET A 1 8.26 -7.63 7.68
CA MET A 1 7.00 -7.82 8.45
C MET A 1 5.86 -7.96 7.43
N TYR A 2 4.78 -8.65 7.77
CA TYR A 2 3.58 -8.75 6.92
C TYR A 2 2.34 -8.47 7.77
N TRP A 3 1.24 -8.07 7.13
CA TRP A 3 -0.05 -7.82 7.78
C TRP A 3 -1.06 -8.89 7.40
N ILE A 4 -1.99 -9.18 8.31
CA ILE A 4 -3.22 -9.91 8.00
C ILE A 4 -4.37 -8.92 8.01
N ILE A 5 -5.03 -8.76 6.87
CA ILE A 5 -6.17 -7.85 6.70
C ILE A 5 -7.45 -8.67 6.76
N ASN A 6 -8.29 -8.36 7.76
CA ASN A 6 -9.60 -8.98 7.98
C ASN A 6 -9.55 -10.52 8.00
N ASP A 7 -8.47 -11.14 8.48
CA ASP A 7 -8.26 -12.60 8.50
C ASP A 7 -8.38 -13.32 7.14
N ASN A 8 -8.30 -12.56 6.05
CA ASN A 8 -8.54 -13.07 4.69
C ASN A 8 -7.38 -12.84 3.73
N ILE A 9 -6.59 -11.79 3.95
CA ILE A 9 -5.53 -11.37 3.03
C ILE A 9 -4.22 -11.17 3.79
N GLU A 10 -3.16 -11.82 3.32
CA GLU A 10 -1.79 -11.52 3.72
C GLU A 10 -1.22 -10.42 2.83
N PHE A 11 -0.73 -9.35 3.44
CA PHE A 11 -0.03 -8.28 2.74
C PHE A 11 1.47 -8.29 3.08
N TRP A 12 2.29 -8.48 2.04
CA TRP A 12 3.74 -8.53 2.09
C TRP A 12 4.36 -7.36 1.33
N PRO A 13 4.59 -6.18 1.95
CA PRO A 13 5.06 -5.00 1.22
C PRO A 13 6.46 -5.13 0.63
N GLU A 14 7.38 -5.84 1.30
CA GLU A 14 8.71 -6.13 0.74
C GLU A 14 8.63 -6.85 -0.62
N HIS A 15 7.59 -7.68 -0.79
CA HIS A 15 7.33 -8.42 -2.01
C HIS A 15 6.29 -7.73 -2.90
N ARG A 16 5.68 -6.63 -2.42
CA ARG A 16 4.52 -5.96 -3.01
C ARG A 16 3.39 -6.94 -3.32
N LYS A 17 3.10 -7.89 -2.43
CA LYS A 17 2.13 -8.96 -2.71
C LYS A 17 0.95 -8.93 -1.76
N LEU A 18 -0.23 -9.20 -2.32
CA LEU A 18 -1.42 -9.62 -1.59
C LEU A 18 -1.69 -11.09 -1.92
N ILE A 19 -1.92 -11.89 -0.89
CA ILE A 19 -2.16 -13.34 -1.00
C ILE A 19 -3.41 -13.66 -0.19
N SER A 20 -4.33 -14.44 -0.73
CA SER A 20 -5.44 -14.95 0.07
C SER A 20 -4.92 -15.95 1.10
N VAL A 21 -5.31 -15.77 2.36
CA VAL A 21 -5.02 -16.71 3.46
C VAL A 21 -5.62 -18.08 3.18
N HIS A 22 -6.77 -18.13 2.48
CA HIS A 22 -7.51 -19.36 2.22
C HIS A 22 -7.09 -20.05 0.92
N ASN A 23 -6.38 -19.36 0.03
CA ASN A 23 -5.93 -19.90 -1.25
C ASN A 23 -4.69 -19.14 -1.77
N ALA A 24 -3.51 -19.72 -1.60
CA ALA A 24 -2.25 -19.10 -2.00
C ALA A 24 -2.12 -18.85 -3.52
N ASP A 25 -2.84 -19.61 -4.36
CA ASP A 25 -2.86 -19.38 -5.81
C ASP A 25 -3.60 -18.09 -6.17
N LEU A 26 -4.47 -17.60 -5.29
CA LEU A 26 -5.12 -16.30 -5.41
C LEU A 26 -4.21 -15.23 -4.81
N ASN A 27 -3.30 -14.72 -5.63
CA ASN A 27 -2.39 -13.65 -5.26
C ASN A 27 -2.24 -12.60 -6.37
N VAL A 28 -1.82 -11.40 -5.99
CA VAL A 28 -1.55 -10.29 -6.92
C VAL A 28 -0.29 -9.52 -6.48
N VAL A 29 0.47 -9.04 -7.46
CA VAL A 29 1.60 -8.12 -7.24
C VAL A 29 1.12 -6.70 -7.45
N LEU A 30 1.33 -5.84 -6.46
CA LEU A 30 1.04 -4.42 -6.48
C LEU A 30 2.16 -3.64 -7.18
N THR A 31 1.81 -2.47 -7.71
CA THR A 31 2.81 -1.47 -8.08
C THR A 31 3.55 -1.00 -6.82
N THR A 32 4.80 -0.54 -6.97
CA THR A 32 5.57 0.03 -5.86
C THR A 32 4.80 1.12 -5.10
N PRO A 33 4.22 2.15 -5.76
CA PRO A 33 3.41 3.16 -5.08
C PRO A 33 2.17 2.58 -4.38
N ALA A 34 1.40 1.69 -5.01
CA ALA A 34 0.22 1.11 -4.36
C ALA A 34 0.59 0.30 -3.10
N SER A 35 1.69 -0.45 -3.15
CA SER A 35 2.20 -1.16 -1.98
C SER A 35 2.59 -0.20 -0.85
N ARG A 36 3.26 0.92 -1.15
CA ARG A 36 3.63 1.93 -0.15
C ARG A 36 2.40 2.65 0.42
N CYS A 37 1.42 2.98 -0.42
CA CYS A 37 0.14 3.55 0.02
C CYS A 37 -0.57 2.61 1.00
N LEU A 38 -0.65 1.31 0.69
CA LEU A 38 -1.28 0.34 1.58
C LEU A 38 -0.53 0.19 2.90
N SER A 39 0.80 0.15 2.90
CA SER A 39 1.60 0.15 4.13
C SER A 39 1.28 1.37 5.00
N LEU A 40 1.24 2.57 4.41
CA LEU A 40 0.97 3.81 5.12
C LEU A 40 -0.41 3.78 5.80
N LEU A 41 -1.42 3.25 5.12
CA LEU A 41 -2.77 3.09 5.66
C LEU A 41 -2.81 2.12 6.85
N LEU A 42 -2.11 0.99 6.73
CA LEU A 42 -2.09 -0.04 7.78
C LEU A 42 -1.29 0.39 9.01
N GLU A 43 -0.21 1.16 8.82
CA GLU A 43 0.58 1.74 9.90
C GLU A 43 -0.18 2.81 10.68
N ALA A 44 -1.05 3.57 10.00
CA ALA A 44 -1.85 4.62 10.61
C ALA A 44 -3.16 4.12 11.23
N PHE A 45 -3.60 2.89 10.95
CA PHE A 45 -4.88 2.39 11.44
C PHE A 45 -4.97 2.46 12.97
N PRO A 46 -6.08 3.00 13.54
CA PRO A 46 -7.36 3.33 12.90
C PRO A 46 -7.52 4.78 12.41
N ASP A 47 -6.45 5.57 12.42
CA ASP A 47 -6.49 6.99 12.09
C ASP A 47 -6.55 7.26 10.58
N VAL A 48 -6.99 8.47 10.23
CA VAL A 48 -7.08 8.94 8.84
C VAL A 48 -5.71 9.46 8.39
N VAL A 49 -5.21 8.95 7.26
CA VAL A 49 -4.02 9.47 6.59
C VAL A 49 -4.39 10.65 5.71
N ALA A 50 -3.69 11.79 5.85
CA ALA A 50 -3.95 12.95 5.02
C ALA A 50 -3.40 12.73 3.60
N GLN A 51 -4.03 13.34 2.59
CA GLN A 51 -3.59 13.20 1.20
C GLN A 51 -2.13 13.64 1.00
N GLN A 52 -1.69 14.68 1.73
CA GLN A 52 -0.32 15.18 1.68
C GLN A 52 0.70 14.15 2.18
N ASP A 53 0.34 13.33 3.18
CA ASP A 53 1.24 12.32 3.74
C ASP A 53 1.57 11.24 2.69
N PHE A 54 0.62 10.91 1.81
CA PHE A 54 0.88 10.02 0.68
C PHE A 54 1.89 10.62 -0.29
N PHE A 55 1.71 11.89 -0.70
CA PHE A 55 2.66 12.53 -1.62
C PHE A 55 4.07 12.54 -1.02
N THR A 56 4.16 12.94 0.25
CA THR A 56 5.45 13.05 0.92
C THR A 56 6.13 11.69 1.09
N ARG A 57 5.47 10.69 1.68
CA ARG A 57 6.10 9.40 2.00
C ARG A 57 6.25 8.44 0.81
N VAL A 58 5.38 8.52 -0.20
CA VAL A 58 5.41 7.56 -1.31
C VAL A 58 6.25 8.07 -2.48
N TRP A 59 6.30 9.39 -2.70
CA TRP A 59 6.97 10.01 -3.86
C TRP A 59 8.02 11.05 -3.50
N GLU A 60 7.74 12.05 -2.67
CA GLU A 60 8.67 13.18 -2.47
C GLU A 60 9.95 12.78 -1.73
N GLU A 61 9.85 11.89 -0.72
CA GLU A 61 11.01 11.30 -0.03
C GLU A 61 11.93 10.52 -0.99
N GLU A 62 11.39 10.08 -2.12
CA GLU A 62 12.09 9.35 -3.18
C GLU A 62 12.50 10.28 -4.33
N GLY A 63 12.38 11.60 -4.14
CA GLY A 63 12.76 12.62 -5.11
C GLY A 63 11.76 12.81 -6.27
N MET A 64 10.57 12.23 -6.19
CA MET A 64 9.54 12.32 -7.23
C MET A 64 8.45 13.34 -6.84
N ARG A 65 8.01 14.15 -7.81
CA ARG A 65 6.77 14.95 -7.71
C ARG A 65 5.78 14.45 -8.73
N VAL A 66 4.58 14.10 -8.27
CA VAL A 66 3.53 13.53 -9.11
C VAL A 66 2.24 14.34 -9.02
N PRO A 67 1.42 14.39 -10.09
CA PRO A 67 0.12 15.02 -10.04
C PRO A 67 -0.85 14.20 -9.17
N THR A 68 -1.92 14.84 -8.69
CA THR A 68 -2.92 14.19 -7.84
C THR A 68 -3.55 12.95 -8.49
N ASN A 69 -3.68 12.93 -9.81
CA ASN A 69 -4.21 11.77 -10.53
C ASN A 69 -3.36 10.50 -10.31
N THR A 70 -2.04 10.64 -10.14
CA THR A 70 -1.16 9.50 -9.88
C THR A 70 -1.45 8.85 -8.53
N LEU A 71 -1.83 9.64 -7.50
CA LEU A 71 -2.27 9.09 -6.23
C LEU A 71 -3.55 8.26 -6.41
N TYR A 72 -4.56 8.81 -7.09
CA TYR A 72 -5.84 8.11 -7.30
C TYR A 72 -5.72 6.82 -8.11
N GLN A 73 -4.71 6.69 -8.97
CA GLN A 73 -4.44 5.45 -9.72
C GLN A 73 -3.77 4.35 -8.87
N ASN A 74 -3.26 4.69 -7.68
CA ASN A 74 -2.50 3.79 -6.81
C ASN A 74 -3.17 3.53 -5.46
N ILE A 75 -4.42 3.97 -5.28
CA ILE A 75 -5.21 3.76 -4.06
C ILE A 75 -6.43 2.88 -4.32
#